data_AF-A0AAW2WXP9-F1
#
_entry.id   AF-A0AAW2WXP9-F1
#
_cell.length_a   1.000
_cell.length_b   1.000
_cell.length_c   1.000
_cell.angle_alpha   90.00
_cell.angle_beta   90.00
_cell.angle_gamma   90.00
#
_symmetry.space_group_name_H-M   'P 1'
#
loop_
_entity.id
_entity.type
_entity.pdbx_description
1 polymer ?
#
loop_
_entity_poly.entity_id
_entity_poly.type
_entity_poly.pdbx_seq_one_letter_code
_entity_poly.pdbx_strand_id
1 'polypeptide(L)'
;METNKFNGTNYNDCLRNLKIVLDFENQGAMSWTSHSPRALPEGSSPEERLTFEKWLEDNRKVHSVILASMTKEIQKQDDRLEDVPSIMLCMTEVYAVLDQHIRYVAIKAFFRTKMAEGSSVQSYGVKMFSLVKKLEDLKAGLENDTYIDVILQSLLHPTTRLLLTTT
;
A
#
# COMPACT_ATOMS: atom_id res chain seq x y z
N MET A 1 -10.12 -18.56 5.55
CA MET A 1 -8.64 -18.53 5.57
C MET A 1 -8.08 -17.57 4.51
N GLU A 2 -8.71 -17.38 3.35
CA GLU A 2 -8.26 -16.44 2.29
C GLU A 2 -8.38 -14.94 2.65
N THR A 3 -9.31 -14.55 3.53
CA THR A 3 -9.61 -13.14 3.86
C THR A 3 -8.46 -12.40 4.59
N ASN A 4 -7.53 -13.14 5.19
CA ASN A 4 -6.42 -12.58 5.96
C ASN A 4 -5.10 -12.56 5.17
N LYS A 5 -5.10 -13.04 3.93
CA LYS A 5 -3.90 -13.04 3.08
C LYS A 5 -3.60 -11.64 2.57
N PHE A 6 -2.32 -11.33 2.41
CA PHE A 6 -1.85 -10.13 1.73
C PHE A 6 -2.37 -10.10 0.30
N ASN A 7 -3.17 -9.08 0.00
CA ASN A 7 -3.76 -8.85 -1.31
C ASN A 7 -3.38 -7.47 -1.88
N GLY A 8 -2.36 -6.83 -1.28
CA GLY A 8 -1.93 -5.47 -1.60
C GLY A 8 -2.65 -4.39 -0.80
N THR A 9 -3.95 -4.55 -0.51
CA THR A 9 -4.77 -3.51 0.15
C THR A 9 -4.71 -3.51 1.68
N ASN A 10 -4.27 -4.62 2.28
CA ASN A 10 -4.32 -4.87 3.73
C ASN A 10 -2.92 -4.93 4.37
N TYR A 11 -1.96 -4.15 3.88
CA TYR A 11 -0.56 -4.24 4.30
C TYR A 11 -0.37 -4.12 5.82
N ASN A 12 -0.95 -3.10 6.46
CA ASN A 12 -0.76 -2.88 7.90
C ASN A 12 -1.32 -4.03 8.75
N ASP A 13 -2.49 -4.55 8.36
CA ASP A 13 -3.11 -5.68 9.05
C ASP A 13 -2.33 -6.97 8.81
N CYS A 14 -1.87 -7.19 7.58
CA CYS A 14 -1.03 -8.32 7.24
C CYS A 14 0.32 -8.28 7.96
N LEU A 15 0.97 -7.11 8.01
CA LEU A 15 2.23 -6.90 8.71
C LEU A 15 2.08 -7.12 10.22
N ARG A 16 0.98 -6.65 10.81
CA ARG A 16 0.65 -6.90 12.22
C ARG A 16 0.46 -8.40 12.47
N ASN A 17 -0.31 -9.08 11.62
CA ASN A 17 -0.55 -10.52 11.75
C ASN A 17 0.74 -11.33 11.59
N LEU A 18 1.59 -10.96 10.63
CA LEU A 18 2.91 -11.55 10.42
C LEU A 18 3.81 -11.42 11.65
N LYS A 19 3.85 -10.23 12.26
CA LYS A 19 4.60 -10.02 13.52
C LYS A 19 4.09 -10.94 14.62
N ILE A 20 2.78 -11.05 14.80
CA ILE A 20 2.18 -11.93 15.82
C ILE A 20 2.55 -13.40 15.59
N VAL A 21 2.48 -13.89 14.34
CA VAL A 21 2.82 -15.28 14.01
C VAL A 21 4.31 -15.55 14.24
N LEU A 22 5.19 -14.63 13.84
CA LEU A 22 6.64 -14.81 13.98
C LEU A 22 7.11 -14.67 15.43
N ASP A 23 6.48 -13.80 16.21
CA ASP A 23 6.69 -13.72 17.66
C ASP A 23 6.28 -15.03 18.35
N PHE A 24 5.16 -15.63 17.93
CA PHE A 24 4.71 -16.94 18.44
C PHE A 24 5.69 -18.07 18.10
N GLU A 25 6.33 -18.04 16.93
CA GLU A 25 7.33 -19.03 16.53
C GLU A 25 8.72 -18.79 17.16
N ASN A 26 8.85 -17.83 18.09
CA ASN A 26 10.12 -17.40 18.70
C ASN A 26 11.17 -16.94 17.67
N GLN A 27 10.71 -16.47 16.51
CA GLN A 27 11.52 -15.89 15.45
C GLN A 27 11.61 -14.36 15.54
N GLY A 28 10.95 -13.75 16.54
CA GLY A 28 10.96 -12.29 16.77
C GLY A 28 12.36 -11.70 17.06
N ALA A 29 13.33 -12.54 17.44
CA ALA A 29 14.73 -12.15 17.62
C ALA A 29 15.55 -12.12 16.31
N MET A 30 15.02 -12.68 15.22
CA MET A 30 15.58 -12.48 13.89
C MET A 30 15.32 -11.03 13.53
N SER A 31 16.36 -10.20 13.57
CA SER A 31 16.24 -8.85 13.06
C SER A 31 15.81 -8.99 11.60
N TRP A 32 14.62 -8.50 11.26
CA TRP A 32 14.11 -8.44 9.89
C TRP A 32 15.09 -7.75 8.91
N THR A 33 16.10 -7.08 9.49
CA THR A 33 17.21 -6.37 8.86
C THR A 33 18.56 -7.10 8.93
N SER A 34 18.64 -8.29 9.53
CA SER A 34 19.86 -9.09 9.56
C SER A 34 20.15 -9.56 8.14
N HIS A 35 21.09 -8.86 7.50
CA HIS A 35 21.66 -9.26 6.23
C HIS A 35 22.13 -10.71 6.31
N SER A 36 21.99 -11.43 5.20
CA SER A 36 22.55 -12.76 5.02
C SER A 36 23.98 -12.81 5.58
N PRO A 37 24.30 -13.70 6.54
CA PRO A 37 25.66 -13.90 6.97
C PRO A 37 26.50 -14.21 5.73
N ARG A 38 27.64 -13.54 5.56
CA ARG A 38 28.59 -13.92 4.51
C ARG A 38 28.88 -15.42 4.66
N ALA A 39 28.94 -16.14 3.55
CA ALA A 39 29.25 -17.57 3.53
C ALA A 39 30.41 -17.89 4.47
N LEU A 40 30.26 -18.96 5.27
CA LEU A 40 31.25 -19.33 6.27
C LEU A 40 32.61 -19.59 5.60
N PRO A 41 33.70 -18.95 6.05
CA PRO A 41 35.03 -19.18 5.51
C PRO A 41 35.52 -20.60 5.79
N GLU A 42 36.42 -21.07 4.94
CA GLU A 42 37.02 -22.39 5.05
C GLU A 42 37.90 -22.45 6.31
N GLY A 43 37.44 -23.19 7.33
CA GLY A 43 38.05 -23.21 8.67
C GLY A 43 37.14 -22.75 9.82
N SER A 44 35.89 -22.36 9.55
CA SER A 44 34.93 -22.00 10.59
C SER A 44 34.74 -23.07 11.66
N SER A 45 34.59 -22.61 12.90
CA SER A 45 34.42 -23.46 14.07
C SER A 45 33.11 -24.26 14.02
N PRO A 46 33.00 -25.38 14.73
CA PRO A 46 31.73 -26.12 14.84
C PRO A 46 30.57 -25.25 15.34
N GLU A 47 30.82 -24.33 16.27
CA GLU A 47 29.82 -23.40 16.83
C GLU A 47 29.36 -22.36 15.80
N GLU A 48 30.28 -21.84 14.98
CA GLU A 48 29.96 -20.92 13.88
C GLU A 48 29.09 -21.60 12.82
N ARG A 49 29.41 -22.86 12.48
CA ARG A 49 28.62 -23.68 11.55
C ARG A 49 27.21 -23.93 12.08
N LEU A 50 27.09 -24.33 13.35
CA LEU A 50 25.79 -24.57 14.00
C LEU A 50 24.92 -23.30 14.05
N THR A 51 25.55 -22.15 14.29
CA THR A 51 24.86 -20.85 14.31
C THR A 51 24.35 -20.47 12.92
N PHE A 52 25.14 -20.72 11.88
CA PHE A 52 24.75 -20.46 10.49
C PHE A 52 23.65 -21.40 9.99
N GLU A 53 23.73 -22.70 10.31
CA GLU A 53 22.68 -23.67 9.98
C GLU A 53 21.34 -23.31 10.65
N LYS A 54 21.39 -22.91 11.93
CA LYS A 54 20.22 -22.43 12.65
C LYS A 54 19.64 -21.18 11.98
N TRP A 55 20.49 -20.23 11.57
CA TRP A 55 20.05 -19.04 10.85
C TRP A 55 19.36 -19.38 9.52
N LEU A 56 19.90 -20.32 8.74
CA LEU A 56 19.29 -20.79 7.49
C LEU A 56 17.92 -21.42 7.73
N GLU A 57 17.81 -22.26 8.75
CA GLU A 57 16.55 -22.92 9.09
C GLU A 57 15.48 -21.92 9.55
N ASP A 58 15.86 -20.96 10.39
CA ASP A 58 14.95 -19.90 10.85
C ASP A 58 14.55 -19.00 9.67
N ASN A 59 15.48 -18.64 8.77
CA ASN A 59 15.18 -17.87 7.56
C ASN A 59 14.17 -18.59 6.65
N ARG A 60 14.35 -19.91 6.44
CA ARG A 60 13.44 -20.74 5.63
C ARG A 60 12.02 -20.79 6.23
N LYS A 61 11.89 -20.81 7.55
CA LYS A 61 10.60 -20.78 8.24
C LYS A 61 9.90 -19.43 8.06
N VAL A 62 10.61 -18.33 8.34
CA VAL A 62 10.09 -16.97 8.13
C VAL A 62 9.62 -16.81 6.67
N HIS A 63 10.45 -17.23 5.71
CA HIS A 63 10.14 -17.22 4.29
C HIS A 63 8.83 -17.97 3.96
N SER A 64 8.68 -19.19 4.51
CA SER A 64 7.48 -20.01 4.31
C SER A 64 6.22 -19.36 4.88
N VAL A 65 6.33 -18.75 6.07
CA VAL A 65 5.21 -18.02 6.73
C VAL A 65 4.80 -16.80 5.91
N ILE A 66 5.76 -16.03 5.41
CA ILE A 66 5.51 -14.86 4.58
C ILE A 66 4.81 -15.25 3.29
N LEU A 67 5.33 -16.23 2.53
CA LEU A 67 4.71 -16.70 1.29
C LEU A 67 3.31 -17.25 1.54
N ALA A 68 3.10 -18.06 2.57
CA ALA A 68 1.78 -18.62 2.89
C ALA A 68 0.75 -17.52 3.24
N SER A 69 1.22 -16.38 3.75
CA SER A 69 0.40 -15.22 4.07
C SER A 69 0.03 -14.39 2.84
N MET A 70 0.54 -14.69 1.64
CA MET A 70 0.23 -13.96 0.41
C MET A 70 -0.87 -14.63 -0.44
N THR A 71 -1.53 -13.82 -1.28
CA THR A 71 -2.38 -14.30 -2.38
C THR A 71 -1.55 -14.90 -3.52
N LYS A 72 -2.15 -15.78 -4.33
CA LYS A 72 -1.45 -16.50 -5.41
C LYS A 72 -0.90 -15.56 -6.47
N GLU A 73 -1.57 -14.43 -6.70
CA GLU A 73 -1.18 -13.40 -7.65
C GLU A 73 0.13 -12.72 -7.24
N ILE A 74 0.31 -12.50 -5.92
CA ILE A 74 1.52 -11.90 -5.35
C ILE A 74 2.64 -12.95 -5.29
N GLN A 75 2.33 -14.19 -4.89
CA GLN A 75 3.30 -15.29 -4.88
C GLN A 75 3.97 -15.51 -6.24
N LYS A 76 3.23 -15.41 -7.35
CA LYS A 76 3.77 -15.58 -8.72
C LYS A 76 4.78 -14.50 -9.14
N GLN A 77 4.78 -13.33 -8.48
CA GLN A 77 5.79 -12.30 -8.70
C GLN A 77 7.06 -12.56 -7.90
N ASP A 78 6.95 -13.42 -6.87
CA ASP A 78 7.94 -13.67 -5.82
C ASP A 78 8.75 -14.96 -6.03
N ASP A 79 8.50 -15.73 -7.11
CA ASP A 79 9.25 -16.94 -7.51
C ASP A 79 10.77 -16.70 -7.75
N ARG A 80 11.28 -15.49 -7.49
CA ARG A 80 12.64 -15.02 -7.74
C ARG A 80 13.41 -14.59 -6.49
N LEU A 81 12.80 -14.52 -5.30
CA LEU A 81 13.43 -13.95 -4.11
C LEU A 81 13.78 -15.07 -3.11
N GLU A 82 15.07 -15.22 -2.81
CA GLU A 82 15.59 -16.30 -1.95
C GLU A 82 15.72 -15.90 -0.47
N ASP A 83 15.59 -14.61 -0.13
CA ASP A 83 15.78 -14.12 1.25
C ASP A 83 14.67 -13.18 1.75
N VAL A 84 14.49 -13.19 3.08
CA VAL A 84 13.48 -12.43 3.82
C VAL A 84 13.54 -10.91 3.56
N PRO A 85 14.71 -10.23 3.57
CA PRO A 85 14.80 -8.81 3.24
C PRO A 85 14.28 -8.47 1.84
N SER A 86 14.56 -9.31 0.84
CA SER A 86 14.09 -9.09 -0.53
C SER A 86 12.57 -9.18 -0.63
N ILE A 87 11.95 -10.13 0.07
CA ILE A 87 10.49 -10.29 0.08
C ILE A 87 9.82 -9.11 0.80
N MET A 88 10.39 -8.63 1.90
CA MET A 88 9.89 -7.41 2.56
C MET A 88 9.96 -6.18 1.66
N LEU A 89 11.05 -6.05 0.90
CA LEU A 89 11.21 -4.95 -0.06
C LEU A 89 10.12 -5.05 -1.13
N CYS A 90 9.91 -6.23 -1.71
CA CYS A 90 8.85 -6.47 -2.70
C CYS A 90 7.46 -6.13 -2.14
N MET A 91 7.15 -6.56 -0.91
CA MET A 91 5.89 -6.21 -0.25
C MET A 91 5.71 -4.68 -0.11
N THR A 92 6.78 -3.97 0.24
CA THR A 92 6.77 -2.51 0.39
C THR A 92 6.57 -1.80 -0.95
N GLU A 93 7.22 -2.28 -2.01
CA GLU A 93 7.08 -1.75 -3.36
C GLU A 93 5.66 -1.95 -3.92
N VAL A 94 5.09 -3.15 -3.76
CA VAL A 94 3.70 -3.44 -4.17
C VAL A 94 2.71 -2.54 -3.42
N TYR A 95 2.91 -2.36 -2.12
CA TYR A 95 2.09 -1.44 -1.33
C TYR A 95 2.23 0.02 -1.78
N ALA A 96 3.46 0.50 -2.02
CA ALA A 96 3.72 1.86 -2.48
C ALA A 96 3.07 2.14 -3.85
N VAL A 97 3.16 1.20 -4.79
CA VAL A 97 2.50 1.28 -6.10
C VAL A 97 0.99 1.33 -5.95
N LEU A 98 0.41 0.53 -5.04
CA LEU A 98 -1.02 0.52 -4.82
C LEU A 98 -1.52 1.80 -4.13
N ASP A 99 -0.82 2.29 -3.11
CA ASP A 99 -1.11 3.57 -2.45
C ASP A 99 -1.09 4.71 -3.47
N GLN A 100 -0.07 4.73 -4.34
CA GLN A 100 0.00 5.67 -5.45
C GLN A 100 -1.17 5.52 -6.42
N HIS A 101 -1.56 4.30 -6.78
CA HIS A 101 -2.69 4.06 -7.67
C HIS A 101 -4.03 4.49 -7.05
N ILE A 102 -4.29 4.15 -5.78
CA ILE A 102 -5.51 4.55 -5.07
C ILE A 102 -5.60 6.08 -4.96
N ARG A 103 -4.49 6.73 -4.60
CA ARG A 103 -4.36 8.19 -4.58
C ARG A 103 -4.60 8.79 -5.96
N TYR A 104 -3.98 8.25 -7.01
CA TYR A 104 -4.21 8.68 -8.40
C TYR A 104 -5.67 8.56 -8.82
N VAL A 105 -6.34 7.43 -8.53
CA VAL A 105 -7.75 7.21 -8.86
C VAL A 105 -8.64 8.22 -8.13
N ALA A 106 -8.37 8.49 -6.86
CA ALA A 106 -9.11 9.49 -6.09
C ALA A 106 -8.91 10.91 -6.65
N ILE A 107 -7.66 11.30 -6.96
CA ILE A 107 -7.33 12.59 -7.56
C ILE A 107 -8.06 12.73 -8.90
N LYS A 108 -7.95 11.72 -9.77
CA LYS A 108 -8.62 11.70 -11.07
C LYS A 108 -10.15 11.83 -10.94
N ALA A 109 -10.76 11.16 -9.97
CA ALA A 109 -12.19 11.27 -9.72
C ALA A 109 -12.59 12.67 -9.25
N PHE A 110 -11.79 13.30 -8.38
CA PHE A 110 -11.98 14.67 -7.93
C PHE A 110 -11.93 15.67 -9.09
N PHE A 111 -10.84 15.67 -9.87
CA PHE A 111 -10.68 16.59 -11.00
C PHE A 111 -11.73 16.41 -12.12
N ARG A 112 -12.24 15.19 -12.30
CA ARG A 112 -13.25 14.88 -13.33
C ARG A 112 -14.68 15.10 -12.88
N THR A 113 -14.92 15.26 -11.58
CA THR A 113 -16.28 15.47 -11.08
C THR A 113 -16.73 16.88 -11.48
N LYS A 114 -17.87 16.95 -12.19
CA LYS A 114 -18.54 18.19 -12.60
C LYS A 114 -19.96 18.18 -12.07
N MET A 115 -20.51 19.34 -11.79
CA MET A 115 -21.93 19.44 -11.45
C MET A 115 -22.74 19.13 -12.71
N ALA A 116 -23.68 18.19 -12.62
CA ALA A 116 -24.56 17.88 -13.73
C ALA A 116 -25.57 19.01 -13.94
N GLU A 117 -25.93 19.28 -15.19
CA GLU A 117 -26.96 20.27 -15.51
C GLU A 117 -28.29 19.89 -14.87
N GLY A 118 -28.95 20.86 -14.24
CA GLY A 118 -30.20 20.64 -13.49
C GLY A 118 -30.05 19.89 -12.17
N SER A 119 -28.83 19.51 -11.75
CA SER A 119 -28.61 18.86 -10.44
C SER A 119 -28.50 19.87 -9.28
N SER A 120 -28.83 19.41 -8.07
CA SER A 120 -28.73 20.23 -6.85
C SER A 120 -27.28 20.50 -6.47
N VAL A 121 -26.94 21.79 -6.27
CA VAL A 121 -25.65 22.24 -5.74
C VAL A 121 -25.34 21.59 -4.39
N GLN A 122 -26.34 21.33 -3.55
CA GLN A 122 -26.13 20.67 -2.26
C GLN A 122 -25.70 19.21 -2.44
N SER A 123 -26.40 18.45 -3.30
CA SER A 123 -26.03 17.06 -3.59
C SER A 123 -24.64 16.96 -4.20
N TYR A 124 -24.30 17.93 -5.05
CA TYR A 124 -22.97 18.05 -5.63
C TYR A 124 -21.90 18.35 -4.56
N GLY A 125 -22.17 19.32 -3.68
CA GLY A 125 -21.28 19.71 -2.58
C GLY A 125 -20.97 18.54 -1.64
N VAL A 126 -21.95 17.71 -1.30
CA VAL A 126 -21.74 16.49 -0.50
C VAL A 126 -20.79 15.52 -1.21
N LYS A 127 -20.95 15.32 -2.53
CA LYS A 127 -20.08 14.46 -3.32
C LYS A 127 -18.64 14.98 -3.36
N MET A 128 -18.45 16.28 -3.62
CA MET A 128 -17.12 16.89 -3.61
C MET A 128 -16.47 16.85 -2.23
N PHE A 129 -17.22 17.13 -1.17
CA PHE A 129 -16.72 17.01 0.21
C PHE A 129 -16.24 15.60 0.54
N SER A 130 -17.00 14.57 0.13
CA SER A 130 -16.58 13.17 0.30
C SER A 130 -15.28 12.86 -0.44
N LEU A 131 -15.08 13.40 -1.64
CA LEU A 131 -13.84 13.23 -2.40
C LEU A 131 -12.66 13.98 -1.74
N VAL A 132 -12.88 15.20 -1.23
CA VAL A 132 -11.87 15.95 -0.46
C VAL A 132 -11.43 15.15 0.78
N LYS A 133 -12.39 14.65 1.57
CA LYS A 133 -12.08 13.84 2.75
C LYS A 133 -11.27 12.59 2.40
N LYS A 134 -11.64 11.89 1.33
CA LYS A 134 -10.88 10.75 0.83
C LYS A 134 -9.44 11.12 0.44
N LEU A 135 -9.23 12.31 -0.15
CA LEU A 135 -7.90 12.78 -0.53
C LEU A 135 -7.05 13.21 0.68
N GLU A 136 -7.67 13.79 1.71
CA GLU A 136 -7.04 14.06 2.99
C GLU A 136 -6.57 12.77 3.67
N ASP A 137 -7.44 11.75 3.74
CA ASP A 137 -7.12 10.44 4.32
C ASP A 137 -5.96 9.74 3.59
N LEU A 138 -5.92 9.88 2.26
CA LEU A 138 -4.86 9.34 1.40
C LEU A 138 -3.59 10.21 1.37
N LYS A 139 -3.56 11.31 2.12
CA LYS A 139 -2.46 12.29 2.15
C LYS A 139 -2.04 12.68 0.73
N ALA A 140 -3.01 13.07 -0.09
CA ALA A 140 -2.83 13.30 -1.52
C ALA A 140 -1.81 14.39 -1.88
N GLY A 141 -1.42 15.24 -0.91
CA GLY A 141 -0.43 16.28 -1.09
C GLY A 141 -0.90 17.47 -1.92
N LEU A 142 -2.21 17.65 -2.09
CA LEU A 142 -2.79 18.82 -2.75
C LEU A 142 -2.88 19.99 -1.76
N GLU A 143 -2.58 21.19 -2.23
CA GLU A 143 -2.75 22.41 -1.46
C GLU A 143 -4.23 22.79 -1.32
N ASN A 144 -4.57 23.48 -0.22
CA ASN A 144 -5.95 23.90 0.05
C ASN A 144 -6.57 24.68 -1.11
N ASP A 145 -5.79 25.57 -1.73
CA ASP A 145 -6.22 26.39 -2.87
C ASP A 145 -6.57 25.54 -4.09
N THR A 146 -5.87 24.42 -4.30
CA THR A 146 -6.18 23.48 -5.39
C THR A 146 -7.57 22.87 -5.23
N TYR A 147 -7.99 22.53 -4.01
CA TYR A 147 -9.33 22.01 -3.77
C TYR A 147 -10.40 23.05 -4.11
N ILE A 148 -10.18 24.30 -3.70
CA ILE A 148 -11.10 25.42 -3.96
C ILE A 148 -11.21 25.66 -5.47
N ASP A 149 -10.10 25.77 -6.17
CA ASP A 149 -10.06 26.03 -7.61
C ASP A 149 -10.79 24.95 -8.40
N VAL A 150 -10.55 23.68 -8.08
CA VAL A 150 -11.22 22.55 -8.76
C VAL A 150 -12.73 22.56 -8.48
N ILE A 151 -13.16 22.85 -7.24
CA ILE A 151 -14.58 22.95 -6.89
C ILE A 151 -15.25 24.11 -7.64
N LEU A 152 -14.61 25.28 -7.72
CA LEU A 152 -15.15 26.42 -8.47
C LEU A 152 -15.24 26.11 -9.98
N GLN A 153 -14.18 25.57 -10.58
CA GLN A 153 -14.14 25.19 -11.99
C GLN A 153 -15.12 24.07 -12.38
N SER A 154 -15.60 23.30 -11.40
CA SER A 154 -16.53 22.20 -11.63
C SER A 154 -17.99 22.59 -11.45
N LEU A 155 -18.25 23.71 -10.77
CA LEU A 155 -19.53 24.44 -10.76
C LEU A 155 -19.71 25.31 -12.01
N LEU A 156 -18.61 25.85 -12.55
CA LEU A 156 -18.59 26.66 -13.77
C LEU A 156 -18.67 25.79 -15.03
N HIS A 157 -19.85 25.18 -15.29
CA HIS A 157 -20.19 24.69 -16.63
C HIS A 157 -20.87 25.83 -17.43
N PRO A 158 -20.62 25.97 -18.75
CA PRO A 158 -20.95 27.19 -19.52
C PRO A 158 -22.42 27.64 -19.62
N THR A 159 -23.42 26.91 -19.09
CA THR A 159 -24.82 27.32 -19.24
C THR A 159 -25.23 28.53 -18.38
N THR A 160 -24.43 28.95 -17.40
CA THR A 160 -24.69 30.22 -16.67
C THR A 160 -24.37 31.48 -17.49
N ARG A 161 -23.68 31.35 -18.64
CA ARG A 161 -23.39 32.51 -19.52
C ARG A 161 -24.56 32.94 -20.39
N LEU A 162 -25.55 32.08 -20.64
CA LEU A 162 -26.69 32.40 -21.51
C LEU A 162 -27.86 33.08 -20.78
N LEU A 163 -27.87 33.08 -19.44
CA LEU A 163 -28.92 33.70 -18.63
C LEU A 163 -28.62 35.15 -18.22
N LEU A 164 -27.42 35.67 -18.51
CA LEU A 164 -27.00 37.02 -18.15
C LEU A 164 -26.94 38.00 -19.33
N THR A 165 -27.31 37.56 -20.54
CA THR A 165 -27.35 38.42 -21.74
C THR A 165 -28.75 38.84 -22.17
N THR A 166 -29.78 38.54 -21.37
CA THR A 166 -31.16 38.98 -21.64
C THR A 166 -31.76 39.64 -20.40
N THR A 167 -31.36 40.88 -20.13
CA THR A 167 -32.19 41.90 -19.50
C THR A 167 -31.57 43.27 -19.73
#